data_AF-A0A7W9TX11-F1
#
_entry.id   AF-A0A7W9TX11-F1
#
_cell.length_a   1.000
_cell.length_b   1.000
_cell.length_c   1.000
_cell.angle_alpha   90.00
_cell.angle_beta   90.00
_cell.angle_gamma   90.00
#
_symmetry.space_group_name_H-M   'P 1'
#
loop_
_entity.id
_entity.type
_entity.pdbx_description
1 polymer ?
#
loop_
_entity_poly.entity_id
_entity_poly.type
_entity_poly.pdbx_seq_one_letter_code
_entity_poly.pdbx_strand_id
1 'polypeptide(L)' 'MGPQDMKVPCWRLHALSGDLRDHWAVWVNGNWRLTFTFEGENAILLDYQDYH' A
#
# COMPACT_ATOMS: atom_id res chain seq x y z
N MET A 1 12.10 -0.82 10.29
CA MET A 1 11.45 -0.13 9.15
C MET A 1 9.96 -0.41 9.15
N GLY A 2 9.13 0.53 8.72
CA GLY A 2 7.67 0.40 8.69
C GLY A 2 7.02 1.29 7.61
N PRO A 3 5.68 1.35 7.52
CA PRO A 3 4.98 2.05 6.43
C PRO A 3 5.39 3.52 6.27
N GLN A 4 5.79 4.16 7.37
CA GLN A 4 6.31 5.53 7.39
C GLN A 4 7.46 5.74 6.41
N ASP A 5 8.32 4.72 6.24
CA ASP A 5 9.52 4.77 5.39
C ASP A 5 9.15 4.82 3.89
N MET A 6 7.91 4.47 3.54
CA MET A 6 7.37 4.55 2.18
C MET A 6 6.56 5.83 1.92
N LYS A 7 6.60 6.83 2.82
CA LYS A 7 5.97 8.15 2.64
C LYS A 7 6.76 9.05 1.67
N VAL A 8 7.10 8.51 0.50
CA VAL A 8 7.60 9.30 -0.61
C VAL A 8 6.42 10.14 -1.16
N PRO A 9 6.54 11.48 -1.30
CA PRO A 9 5.42 12.34 -1.66
C PRO A 9 4.65 11.90 -2.92
N CYS A 10 5.36 11.36 -3.91
CA CYS A 10 4.77 10.91 -5.18
C CYS A 10 4.00 9.59 -5.08
N TRP A 11 4.23 8.79 -4.03
CA TRP A 11 3.61 7.45 -3.88
C TRP A 11 2.24 7.50 -3.22
N ARG A 12 1.87 8.64 -2.61
CA ARG A 12 0.55 8.86 -2.02
C ARG A 12 0.12 7.70 -1.11
N LEU A 13 1.02 7.27 -0.24
CA LEU A 13 0.78 6.18 0.71
C LEU A 13 -0.42 6.52 1.61
N HIS A 14 -1.37 5.60 1.69
CA HIS A 14 -2.53 5.69 2.58
C HIS A 14 -2.95 4.31 3.09
N ALA A 15 -3.57 4.27 4.27
CA ALA A 15 -4.17 3.07 4.80
C ALA A 15 -5.51 2.78 4.11
N LEU A 16 -5.82 1.50 3.92
CA LEU A 16 -7.09 1.04 3.39
C LEU A 16 -8.11 0.85 4.53
N SER A 17 -9.37 0.59 4.18
CA SER A 17 -10.48 0.45 5.13
C SER A 17 -11.37 -0.75 4.77
N GLY A 18 -12.34 -1.06 5.63
CA GLY A 18 -13.21 -2.23 5.46
C GLY A 18 -12.44 -3.54 5.68
N ASP A 19 -12.61 -4.49 4.76
CA ASP A 19 -11.95 -5.81 4.80
C ASP A 19 -10.41 -5.71 4.72
N LEU A 20 -9.90 -4.57 4.23
CA LEU A 20 -8.47 -4.29 4.09
C LEU A 20 -7.93 -3.30 5.13
N ARG A 21 -8.59 -3.12 6.28
CA ARG A 21 -8.21 -2.13 7.31
C ARG A 21 -6.76 -2.19 7.82
N ASP A 22 -6.10 -3.34 7.66
CA ASP A 22 -4.70 -3.56 8.07
C ASP A 22 -3.72 -3.51 6.88
N HIS A 23 -4.19 -3.03 5.72
CA HIS A 23 -3.41 -2.88 4.49
C HIS A 23 -3.13 -1.41 4.18
N TRP A 24 -2.09 -1.21 3.39
CA TRP A 24 -1.65 0.06 2.86
C TRP A 24 -1.67 0.01 1.34
N ALA A 25 -1.82 1.18 0.71
CA ALA A 25 -1.76 1.31 -0.74
C ALA A 25 -0.85 2.46 -1.17
N VAL A 26 -0.09 2.24 -2.25
CA VAL A 26 0.66 3.27 -2.97
C VAL A 26 0.20 3.39 -4.41
N TRP A 27 0.34 4.59 -4.96
CA TRP A 27 0.05 4.87 -6.37
C TRP A 27 1.26 4.49 -7.23
N VAL A 28 1.01 3.70 -8.28
CA VAL A 28 2.04 3.29 -9.26
C VAL A 28 1.92 4.16 -10.51
N ASN A 29 0.82 4.03 -11.26
CA ASN A 29 0.47 4.90 -12.38
C ASN A 29 -1.03 4.79 -12.69
N GLY A 30 -1.65 5.82 -13.27
CA GLY A 30 -3.08 5.81 -13.63
C GLY A 30 -3.97 5.28 -12.49
N ASN A 31 -4.70 4.19 -12.79
CA ASN A 31 -5.59 3.51 -11.84
C ASN A 31 -4.92 2.42 -11.00
N TRP A 32 -3.65 2.08 -11.26
CA TRP A 32 -2.98 0.98 -10.57
C TRP A 32 -2.58 1.35 -9.14
N ARG A 33 -2.90 0.44 -8.22
CA ARG A 33 -2.51 0.52 -6.81
C ARG A 33 -1.76 -0.75 -6.43
N LEU A 34 -0.64 -0.56 -5.75
CA LEU A 34 0.04 -1.65 -5.05
C LEU A 34 -0.46 -1.67 -3.61
N THR A 35 -1.00 -2.80 -3.18
CA THR A 35 -1.50 -2.98 -1.81
C THR A 35 -0.68 -4.03 -1.05
N PHE A 36 -0.49 -3.80 0.24
CA PHE A 36 0.38 -4.64 1.06
C PHE A 36 0.10 -4.44 2.55
N THR A 37 0.53 -5.40 3.37
CA THR A 37 0.60 -5.23 4.83
C THR A 37 2.04 -5.40 5.30
N PHE A 38 2.30 -5.10 6.58
CA PHE A 38 3.62 -5.27 7.18
C PHE A 38 3.59 -6.36 8.24
N GLU A 39 4.57 -7.26 8.18
CA GLU A 39 4.92 -8.16 9.26
C GLU A 39 6.33 -7.83 9.74
N GLY A 40 6.41 -7.15 10.89
CA GLY A 40 7.65 -6.57 11.38
C GLY A 40 8.17 -5.50 10.41
N GLU A 41 9.31 -5.76 9.78
CA GLU A 41 9.95 -4.85 8.82
C GLU A 41 9.68 -5.23 7.36
N ASN A 42 8.97 -6.34 7.12
CA ASN A 42 8.75 -6.88 5.78
C ASN A 42 7.38 -6.49 5.27
N ALA A 43 7.31 -5.98 4.04
CA ALA A 43 6.07 -5.88 3.29
C ALA A 43 5.68 -7.28 2.79
N ILE A 44 4.47 -7.72 3.14
CA ILE A 44 3.92 -9.03 2.78
C ILE A 44 2.54 -8.87 2.15
N LEU A 45 2.01 -9.97 1.57
CA LEU A 45 0.69 -10.01 0.91
C LEU A 45 0.56 -8.92 -0.16
N LEU A 46 1.58 -8.85 -1.03
CA LEU A 46 1.67 -7.87 -2.10
C LEU A 46 0.68 -8.21 -3.21
N ASP A 47 -0.27 -7.31 -3.47
CA ASP A 47 -1.24 -7.44 -4.56
C ASP A 47 -1.18 -6.20 -5.48
N TYR A 48 -1.30 -6.43 -6.78
CA TYR A 48 -1.30 -5.41 -7.83
C TYR A 48 -2.71 -5.30 -8.41
N GLN A 49 -3.48 -4.34 -7.91
CA GLN A 49 -4.89 -4.20 -8.27
C GLN A 49 -5.09 -3.02 -9.25
N ASP A 50 -5.82 -3.29 -10.34
CA ASP A 50 -6.35 -2.23 -11.19
C ASP A 50 -7.61 -1.67 -10.53
N TYR A 51 -7.64 -0.37 -10.31
CA TYR A 51 -8.81 0.30 -9.75
C TYR A 51 -9.76 0.65 -10.91
N HIS A 52 -10.45 -0.36 -11.45
CA HIS A 52 -11.59 -0.24 -12.38
C HIS A 52 -12.68 -1.27 -12.06
#